data_AF-A0A9X2RFN5-F1
#
_entry.id   AF-A0A9X2RFN5-F1
#
_cell.length_a   1.000
_cell.length_b   1.000
_cell.length_c   1.000
_cell.angle_alpha   90.00
_cell.angle_beta   90.00
_cell.angle_gamma   90.00
#
_symmetry.space_group_name_H-M   'P 1'
#
loop_
_entity.id
_entity.type
_entity.pdbx_description
1 polymer ?
#
loop_
_entity_poly.entity_id
_entity_poly.type
_entity_poly.pdbx_seq_one_letter_code
_entity_poly.pdbx_strand_id
1 'polypeptide(L)'
;MLQVTFIAKINQTNDIVSEILRSSLDASVDFISPETDYSDQLPLLIKKHSVIIYDLNTSHGCGNAPDNIKDIKTGSPDIPILVLDHHDDKKFVQPLMDAGASGVISHTPTEPKLVEAVNELLNGNTFFEYPE
;
A
#
# COMPACT_ATOMS: atom_id res chain seq x y z
N MET A 1 8.45 4.33 -16.15
CA MET A 1 8.10 3.05 -15.55
C MET A 1 8.21 3.08 -14.03
N LEU A 2 7.06 3.24 -13.39
CA LEU A 2 6.89 3.18 -11.93
C LEU A 2 7.11 1.74 -11.45
N GLN A 3 7.78 1.53 -10.32
CA GLN A 3 7.98 0.19 -9.73
C GLN A 3 7.13 0.09 -8.46
N VAL A 4 6.13 -0.79 -8.46
CA VAL A 4 5.18 -0.96 -7.35
C VAL A 4 5.39 -2.33 -6.72
N THR A 5 5.61 -2.35 -5.41
CA THR A 5 5.42 -3.58 -4.64
C THR A 5 4.00 -3.62 -4.11
N PHE A 6 3.25 -4.67 -4.42
CA PHE A 6 1.88 -4.85 -3.93
C PHE A 6 1.82 -6.04 -2.97
N ILE A 7 1.77 -5.75 -1.66
CA ILE A 7 1.65 -6.73 -0.59
C ILE A 7 0.17 -7.11 -0.44
N ALA A 8 -0.20 -8.22 -1.07
CA ALA A 8 -1.58 -8.66 -1.18
C ALA A 8 -1.67 -10.12 -1.67
N LYS A 9 -2.81 -10.78 -1.43
CA LYS A 9 -3.17 -12.01 -2.17
C LYS A 9 -3.84 -11.63 -3.49
N ILE A 10 -3.50 -12.35 -4.56
CA ILE A 10 -4.14 -12.15 -5.86
C ILE A 10 -5.62 -12.58 -5.75
N ASN A 11 -6.52 -11.64 -5.98
CA ASN A 11 -7.96 -11.82 -6.07
C ASN A 11 -8.50 -10.85 -7.14
N GLN A 12 -9.80 -10.86 -7.40
CA GLN A 12 -10.39 -9.98 -8.42
C GLN A 12 -10.14 -8.49 -8.15
N THR A 13 -10.24 -8.05 -6.90
CA THR A 13 -10.06 -6.63 -6.53
C THR A 13 -8.62 -6.16 -6.77
N ASN A 14 -7.65 -6.90 -6.26
CA ASN A 14 -6.23 -6.56 -6.38
C ASN A 14 -5.73 -6.69 -7.83
N ASP A 15 -6.33 -7.59 -8.61
CA ASP A 15 -6.07 -7.69 -10.05
C ASP A 15 -6.49 -6.40 -10.78
N ILE A 16 -7.72 -5.92 -10.54
CA ILE A 16 -8.22 -4.64 -11.10
C ILE A 16 -7.34 -3.46 -10.68
N VAL A 17 -6.99 -3.36 -9.39
CA VAL A 17 -6.09 -2.31 -8.88
C VAL A 17 -4.75 -2.37 -9.60
N SER A 18 -4.18 -3.56 -9.77
CA SER A 18 -2.91 -3.72 -10.47
C SER A 18 -2.99 -3.42 -11.97
N GLU A 19 -4.12 -3.68 -12.62
CA GLU A 19 -4.36 -3.31 -14.01
C GLU A 19 -4.38 -1.79 -14.18
N ILE A 20 -5.08 -1.07 -13.30
CA ILE A 20 -5.11 0.41 -13.29
C ILE A 20 -3.71 0.99 -13.11
N LEU A 21 -2.91 0.44 -12.18
CA LEU A 21 -1.53 0.88 -11.98
C LEU A 21 -0.70 0.70 -13.27
N ARG A 22 -0.86 -0.45 -13.95
CA ARG A 22 -0.13 -0.73 -15.20
C ARG A 22 -0.57 0.18 -16.34
N SER A 23 -1.88 0.38 -16.53
CA SER A 23 -2.42 1.14 -17.66
C SER A 23 -2.29 2.65 -17.49
N SER A 24 -2.55 3.17 -16.29
CA SER A 24 -2.71 4.61 -16.06
C SER A 24 -1.45 5.28 -15.50
N LEU A 25 -0.51 4.51 -14.92
CA LEU A 25 0.73 5.03 -14.34
C LEU A 25 2.02 4.47 -14.98
N ASP A 26 1.92 3.70 -16.07
CA ASP A 26 3.09 3.01 -16.66
C ASP A 26 3.87 2.21 -15.59
N ALA A 27 3.13 1.48 -14.73
CA ALA A 27 3.72 0.76 -13.60
C ALA A 27 4.07 -0.69 -13.93
N SER A 28 5.16 -1.17 -13.34
CA SER A 28 5.43 -2.59 -13.13
C SER A 28 5.01 -2.94 -11.70
N VAL A 29 4.25 -4.02 -11.53
CA VAL A 29 3.66 -4.42 -10.24
C VAL A 29 4.15 -5.80 -9.87
N ASP A 30 4.94 -5.87 -8.79
CA ASP A 30 5.43 -7.10 -8.17
C ASP A 30 4.57 -7.43 -6.95
N PHE A 31 3.86 -8.56 -6.99
CA PHE A 31 3.05 -9.04 -5.87
C PHE A 31 3.91 -9.77 -4.83
N ILE A 32 3.70 -9.44 -3.56
CA ILE A 32 4.28 -10.17 -2.43
C ILE A 32 3.16 -10.68 -1.53
N SER A 33 3.27 -11.95 -1.10
CA SER A 33 2.31 -12.53 -0.17
C SER A 33 2.36 -11.80 1.18
N PRO A 34 1.21 -11.52 1.81
CA PRO A 34 1.18 -10.91 3.14
C PRO A 34 1.66 -11.84 4.26
N GLU A 35 1.83 -13.13 3.96
CA GLU A 35 2.41 -14.11 4.91
C GLU A 35 3.95 -14.08 4.91
N THR A 36 4.56 -13.23 4.08
CA THR A 36 6.02 -13.07 4.01
C THR A 36 6.54 -12.40 5.27
N ASP A 37 7.68 -12.88 5.78
CA ASP A 37 8.36 -12.25 6.91
C ASP A 37 8.97 -10.88 6.51
N TYR A 38 8.57 -9.84 7.25
CA TYR A 38 8.95 -8.45 6.98
C TYR A 38 10.24 -8.02 7.66
N SER A 39 10.79 -8.80 8.60
CA SER A 39 11.86 -8.34 9.50
C SER A 39 13.17 -8.00 8.81
N ASP A 40 13.59 -8.80 7.82
CA ASP A 40 14.95 -8.70 7.26
C ASP A 40 15.03 -8.77 5.74
N GLN A 41 14.18 -9.57 5.08
CA GLN A 41 14.32 -9.85 3.65
C GLN A 41 13.45 -8.94 2.78
N LEU A 42 12.19 -8.74 3.17
CA LEU A 42 11.25 -7.90 2.40
C LEU A 42 11.81 -6.50 2.12
N PRO A 43 12.43 -5.80 3.10
CA PRO A 43 12.88 -4.45 2.83
C PRO A 43 14.05 -4.37 1.84
N LEU A 44 14.88 -5.40 1.77
CA LEU A 44 15.96 -5.49 0.78
C LEU A 44 15.42 -5.74 -0.63
N LEU A 45 14.34 -6.52 -0.75
CA LEU A 45 13.68 -6.82 -2.03
C LEU A 45 13.00 -5.57 -2.61
N ILE A 46 12.45 -4.72 -1.74
CA ILE A 46 11.63 -3.59 -2.17
C ILE A 46 12.41 -2.28 -2.35
N LYS A 47 13.68 -2.20 -1.90
CA LYS A 47 14.50 -0.97 -1.94
C LYS A 47 14.61 -0.26 -3.30
N LYS A 48 14.39 -0.98 -4.40
CA LYS A 48 14.41 -0.44 -5.77
C LYS A 48 13.05 0.10 -6.25
N HIS A 49 11.99 -0.04 -5.45
CA HIS A 49 10.62 0.31 -5.82
C HIS A 49 10.28 1.74 -5.41
N SER A 50 9.30 2.31 -6.09
CA SER A 50 8.90 3.70 -5.93
C SER A 50 7.77 3.86 -4.91
N VAL A 51 6.93 2.85 -4.75
CA VAL A 51 5.79 2.86 -3.81
C VAL A 51 5.46 1.42 -3.38
N ILE A 52 5.04 1.28 -2.13
CA ILE A 52 4.51 0.03 -1.58
C ILE A 52 3.01 0.20 -1.41
N ILE A 53 2.24 -0.77 -1.90
CA ILE A 53 0.80 -0.85 -1.65
C ILE A 53 0.56 -2.05 -0.73
N TYR A 54 -0.15 -1.84 0.37
CA TYR A 54 -0.48 -2.87 1.36
C TYR A 54 -2.01 -3.04 1.44
N ASP A 55 -2.52 -4.22 1.09
CA ASP A 55 -3.95 -4.51 1.18
C ASP A 55 -4.31 -5.13 2.53
N LEU A 56 -5.06 -4.40 3.37
CA LEU A 56 -5.53 -4.91 4.66
C LEU A 56 -6.47 -6.10 4.51
N ASN A 57 -7.29 -6.13 3.46
CA ASN A 57 -8.32 -7.15 3.29
C ASN A 57 -7.68 -8.54 3.07
N THR A 58 -6.70 -8.63 2.18
CA THR A 58 -6.00 -9.92 1.95
C THR A 58 -4.87 -10.23 2.93
N SER A 59 -4.49 -9.26 3.77
CA SER A 59 -3.50 -9.42 4.84
C SER A 59 -4.14 -9.78 6.20
N HIS A 60 -5.45 -9.99 6.25
CA HIS A 60 -6.13 -10.41 7.47
C HIS A 60 -5.54 -11.72 8.01
N GLY A 61 -5.28 -11.77 9.32
CA GLY A 61 -4.67 -12.92 9.98
C GLY A 61 -3.14 -13.01 9.86
N CYS A 62 -2.50 -12.08 9.15
CA CYS A 62 -1.02 -12.00 9.03
C CYS A 62 -0.39 -11.10 10.10
N GLY A 63 -0.99 -11.06 11.30
CA GLY A 63 -0.56 -10.19 12.40
C GLY A 63 -1.34 -8.87 12.51
N ASN A 64 -0.75 -7.92 13.23
CA ASN A 64 -1.32 -6.59 13.44
C ASN A 64 -0.87 -5.65 12.31
N ALA A 65 -1.82 -4.97 11.66
CA ALA A 65 -1.51 -4.15 10.49
C ALA A 65 -0.56 -2.97 10.79
N PRO A 66 -0.78 -2.15 11.84
CA PRO A 66 0.21 -1.16 12.28
C PRO A 66 1.61 -1.73 12.51
N ASP A 67 1.75 -2.88 13.18
CA ASP A 67 3.07 -3.48 13.40
C ASP A 67 3.74 -3.89 12.08
N ASN A 68 3.00 -4.51 11.16
CA ASN A 68 3.53 -4.87 9.83
C ASN A 68 3.95 -3.64 9.03
N ILE A 69 3.16 -2.57 9.03
CA ILE A 69 3.50 -1.30 8.36
C ILE A 69 4.77 -0.70 8.96
N LYS A 70 4.91 -0.75 10.28
CA LYS A 70 6.09 -0.24 10.98
C LYS A 70 7.35 -1.03 10.62
N ASP A 71 7.26 -2.36 10.51
CA ASP A 71 8.38 -3.20 10.10
C ASP A 71 8.80 -2.91 8.65
N ILE A 72 7.82 -2.83 7.74
CA ILE A 72 8.05 -2.44 6.35
C ILE A 72 8.72 -1.05 6.28
N LYS A 73 8.18 -0.05 6.99
CA LYS A 73 8.71 1.31 7.00
C LYS A 73 10.13 1.38 7.57
N THR A 74 10.41 0.62 8.61
CA THR A 74 11.76 0.54 9.22
C THR A 74 12.80 0.07 8.21
N GLY A 75 12.47 -0.93 7.40
CA GLY A 75 13.40 -1.42 6.40
C GLY A 75 13.38 -0.66 5.05
N SER A 76 12.33 0.12 4.79
CA SER A 76 12.15 0.93 3.58
C SER A 76 11.80 2.40 3.90
N PRO A 77 12.66 3.12 4.64
CA PRO A 77 12.32 4.42 5.21
C PRO A 77 11.95 5.49 4.18
N ASP A 78 12.50 5.42 2.97
CA ASP A 78 12.29 6.42 1.93
C ASP A 78 11.15 6.07 0.96
N ILE A 79 10.56 4.88 1.08
CA ILE A 79 9.48 4.45 0.19
C ILE A 79 8.13 4.81 0.82
N PRO A 80 7.23 5.50 0.10
CA PRO A 80 5.89 5.76 0.59
C PRO A 80 5.05 4.47 0.60
N ILE A 81 4.23 4.32 1.64
CA ILE A 81 3.35 3.17 1.82
C ILE A 81 1.90 3.63 1.67
N LEU A 82 1.21 3.14 0.65
CA LEU A 82 -0.23 3.30 0.46
C LEU A 82 -0.95 2.08 1.03
N VAL A 83 -1.86 2.30 1.98
CA VAL A 83 -2.69 1.24 2.55
C VAL A 83 -4.06 1.24 1.86
N LEU A 84 -4.50 0.05 1.46
CA LEU A 84 -5.85 -0.20 0.98
C LEU A 84 -6.68 -0.76 2.14
N ASP A 85 -7.69 -0.03 2.55
CA ASP A 85 -8.56 -0.39 3.68
C ASP A 85 -10.00 -0.67 3.22
N HIS A 86 -10.64 -1.64 3.85
CA HIS A 86 -12.05 -1.96 3.66
C HIS A 86 -12.96 -1.29 4.69
N HIS A 87 -12.39 -0.75 5.76
CA HIS A 87 -13.14 -0.01 6.75
C HIS A 87 -13.39 1.42 6.27
N ASP A 88 -14.66 1.84 6.27
CA ASP A 88 -15.05 3.23 6.06
C ASP A 88 -14.91 4.08 7.34
N ASP A 89 -14.25 3.56 8.38
CA ASP A 89 -14.16 4.20 9.70
C ASP A 89 -12.78 4.83 9.92
N LYS A 90 -12.78 6.16 10.02
CA LYS A 90 -11.59 7.01 10.24
C LYS A 90 -10.74 6.58 11.44
N LYS A 91 -11.31 5.90 12.44
CA LYS A 91 -10.56 5.47 13.62
C LYS A 91 -9.43 4.49 13.30
N PHE A 92 -9.49 3.80 12.16
CA PHE A 92 -8.45 2.88 11.72
C PHE A 92 -7.29 3.57 10.98
N VAL A 93 -7.47 4.83 10.55
CA VAL A 93 -6.45 5.59 9.82
C VAL A 93 -5.27 5.95 10.70
N GLN A 94 -5.54 6.59 11.83
CA GLN A 94 -4.50 7.19 12.65
C GLN A 94 -3.45 6.16 13.10
N PRO A 95 -3.82 4.94 13.56
CA PRO A 95 -2.85 3.92 13.88
C PRO A 95 -1.94 3.50 12.71
N LEU A 96 -2.47 3.47 11.47
CA LEU A 96 -1.69 3.13 10.28
C LEU A 96 -0.74 4.26 9.90
N MET A 97 -1.20 5.51 10.01
CA MET A 97 -0.38 6.69 9.76
C MET A 97 0.74 6.82 10.80
N ASP A 98 0.44 6.60 12.08
CA ASP A 98 1.42 6.60 13.17
C ASP A 98 2.48 5.50 13.01
N ALA A 99 2.10 4.37 12.39
CA ALA A 99 3.02 3.29 12.04
C ALA A 99 3.92 3.61 10.82
N GLY A 100 3.61 4.68 10.08
CA GLY A 100 4.42 5.16 8.95
C GLY A 100 3.79 4.98 7.57
N ALA A 101 2.48 4.69 7.50
CA ALA A 101 1.76 4.80 6.23
C ALA A 101 1.83 6.24 5.70
N SER A 102 2.01 6.37 4.39
CA SER A 102 1.99 7.65 3.68
C SER A 102 0.61 7.97 3.15
N GLY A 103 -0.23 6.97 2.91
CA GLY A 103 -1.63 7.20 2.64
C GLY A 103 -2.53 6.01 2.94
N VAL A 104 -3.83 6.28 3.03
CA VAL A 104 -4.87 5.28 3.27
C VAL A 104 -6.10 5.59 2.41
N ILE A 105 -6.49 4.66 1.55
CA ILE A 105 -7.66 4.79 0.68
C ILE A 105 -8.51 3.52 0.75
N SER A 106 -9.71 3.57 0.17
CA SER A 106 -10.55 2.38 0.02
C SER A 106 -9.84 1.28 -0.78
N HIS A 107 -10.07 0.01 -0.42
CA HIS A 107 -9.58 -1.17 -1.16
C HIS A 107 -10.24 -1.38 -2.53
N THR A 108 -11.34 -0.68 -2.80
CA THR A 108 -11.96 -0.59 -4.14
C THR A 108 -11.89 0.85 -4.63
N PRO A 109 -10.69 1.42 -4.84
CA PRO A 109 -10.59 2.81 -5.25
C PRO A 109 -11.05 2.96 -6.70
N THR A 110 -11.63 4.11 -7.02
CA THR A 110 -11.81 4.50 -8.42
C THR A 110 -10.45 4.76 -9.06
N GLU A 111 -10.33 4.56 -10.37
CA GLU A 111 -9.07 4.82 -11.10
C GLU A 111 -8.50 6.23 -10.85
N PRO A 112 -9.29 7.32 -10.99
CA PRO A 112 -8.75 8.66 -10.74
C PRO A 112 -8.21 8.82 -9.33
N LYS A 113 -8.83 8.15 -8.35
CA LYS A 113 -8.45 8.26 -6.95
C LYS A 113 -7.17 7.50 -6.62
N LEU A 114 -7.02 6.30 -7.19
CA LEU A 114 -5.78 5.54 -7.07
C LEU A 114 -4.61 6.29 -7.71
N VAL A 115 -4.83 6.87 -8.90
CA VAL A 115 -3.85 7.69 -9.61
C VAL A 115 -3.48 8.94 -8.81
N GLU A 116 -4.46 9.64 -8.25
CA GLU A 116 -4.24 10.80 -7.38
C GLU A 116 -3.40 10.41 -6.15
N ALA A 117 -3.82 9.39 -5.41
CA ALA A 117 -3.15 8.93 -4.20
C ALA A 117 -1.67 8.56 -4.47
N VAL A 118 -1.41 7.78 -5.52
CA VAL A 118 -0.04 7.36 -5.84
C VAL A 118 0.82 8.57 -6.24
N ASN A 119 0.30 9.51 -7.03
CA ASN A 119 1.05 10.70 -7.41
C ASN A 119 1.36 11.61 -6.22
N GLU A 120 0.40 11.82 -5.33
CA GLU A 120 0.62 12.59 -4.09
C GLU A 120 1.72 11.97 -3.24
N LEU A 121 1.70 10.65 -3.07
CA LEU A 121 2.71 9.91 -2.32
C LEU A 121 4.10 10.04 -2.96
N LEU A 122 4.19 9.93 -4.29
CA LEU A 122 5.46 10.10 -5.02
C LEU A 122 6.01 11.54 -4.95
N ASN A 123 5.13 12.53 -4.74
CA ASN A 123 5.52 13.93 -4.50
C ASN A 123 5.92 14.20 -3.03
N GLY A 124 5.87 13.18 -2.16
CA GLY A 124 6.20 13.29 -0.74
C GLY A 124 5.05 13.79 0.13
N ASN A 125 3.83 13.86 -0.42
CA ASN A 125 2.64 14.26 0.32
C ASN A 125 1.97 13.04 0.97
N THR A 126 1.25 13.28 2.06
CA THR A 126 0.36 12.26 2.64
C THR A 126 -1.03 12.33 2.04
N PHE A 127 -1.70 11.19 1.87
CA PHE A 127 -3.03 11.14 1.25
C PHE A 127 -3.99 10.22 2.00
N PHE A 128 -5.17 10.71 2.39
CA PHE A 128 -6.17 9.85 3.00
C PHE A 128 -7.58 10.19 2.51
N GLU A 129 -8.40 9.16 2.31
CA GLU A 129 -9.78 9.29 1.85
C GLU A 129 -10.74 8.59 2.82
N TYR A 130 -11.55 9.36 3.52
CA TYR A 130 -12.67 8.83 4.30
C TYR A 130 -13.85 9.79 4.22
N PRO A 131 -15.09 9.30 4.07
CA PRO A 131 -16.28 10.14 4.14
C PRO A 131 -16.30 10.93 5.45
N GLU A 132 -16.72 12.20 5.38
CA GLU A 132 -16.96 13.05 6.55
C GLU A 132 -18.10 12.55 7.44
#